data_AF-A0A2P8KE85-F1
#
_entry.id   AF-A0A2P8KE85-F1
#
_cell.length_a   1.000
_cell.length_b   1.000
_cell.length_c   1.000
_cell.angle_alpha   90.00
_cell.angle_beta   90.00
_cell.angle_gamma   90.00
#
_symmetry.space_group_name_H-M   'P 1'
#
loop_
_entity.id
_entity.type
_entity.pdbx_description
1 polymer ?
#
loop_
_entity_poly.entity_id
_entity_poly.type
_entity_poly.pdbx_seq_one_letter_code
_entity_poly.pdbx_strand_id
1 'polypeptide(L)'
;MKFTLIFVPTIAIALAACTKQETVEAPKFDPKYVAAEADRGNLGPLTELNNACSAEVEKNGKRMSACAAQDEVRKLAKPINIRL
;
A
#
# COMPACT_ATOMS: atom_id res chain seq x y z
N MET A 1 -50.07 43.53 7.78
CA MET A 1 -48.63 43.28 7.99
C MET A 1 -48.23 42.13 7.07
N LYS A 2 -47.37 42.39 6.07
CA LYS A 2 -46.93 41.42 5.05
C LYS A 2 -45.60 40.81 5.51
N PHE A 3 -45.58 39.50 5.77
CA PHE A 3 -44.35 38.75 6.00
C PHE A 3 -44.01 37.95 4.75
N THR A 4 -42.98 38.39 4.04
CA THR A 4 -42.43 37.71 2.86
C THR A 4 -41.46 36.63 3.36
N LEU A 5 -41.89 35.37 3.35
CA LEU A 5 -41.01 34.22 3.59
C LEU A 5 -40.43 33.75 2.25
N ILE A 6 -39.17 34.07 2.01
CA ILE A 6 -38.38 33.50 0.91
C ILE A 6 -37.94 32.10 1.35
N PHE A 7 -38.64 31.06 0.87
CA PHE A 7 -38.29 29.67 1.11
C PHE A 7 -37.41 29.19 -0.06
N VAL A 8 -36.09 29.17 0.15
CA VAL A 8 -35.12 28.66 -0.83
C VAL A 8 -35.10 27.13 -0.74
N PRO A 9 -35.34 26.38 -1.83
CA PRO A 9 -35.28 24.93 -1.82
C PRO A 9 -33.80 24.51 -1.89
N THR A 10 -33.24 24.01 -0.79
CA THR A 10 -31.92 23.40 -0.82
C THR A 10 -32.05 21.98 -1.38
N ILE A 11 -31.60 21.87 -2.61
CA ILE A 11 -31.45 20.64 -3.39
C ILE A 11 -30.55 19.67 -2.62
N ALA A 12 -31.15 18.64 -2.03
CA ALA A 12 -30.42 17.49 -1.48
C ALA A 12 -30.19 16.49 -2.62
N ILE A 13 -29.15 16.72 -3.42
CA ILE A 13 -28.58 15.70 -4.30
C ILE A 13 -27.94 14.65 -3.37
N ALA A 14 -28.69 13.61 -3.07
CA ALA A 14 -28.15 12.38 -2.51
C ALA A 14 -27.37 11.67 -3.63
N LEU A 15 -26.13 12.11 -3.85
CA LEU A 15 -25.12 11.28 -4.50
C LEU A 15 -24.92 10.08 -3.59
N ALA A 16 -25.58 8.97 -3.93
CA ALA A 16 -25.20 7.65 -3.49
C ALA A 16 -23.79 7.37 -4.01
N ALA A 17 -22.80 7.94 -3.33
CA ALA A 17 -21.42 7.51 -3.43
C ALA A 17 -21.43 6.06 -2.95
N CYS A 18 -21.41 5.16 -3.93
CA CYS A 18 -21.03 3.77 -3.74
C CYS A 18 -19.60 3.79 -3.19
N THR A 19 -19.46 3.90 -1.88
CA THR A 19 -18.21 3.74 -1.16
C THR A 19 -17.83 2.28 -1.32
N LYS A 20 -17.18 1.97 -2.44
CA LYS A 20 -16.37 0.78 -2.59
C LYS A 20 -15.31 0.91 -1.50
N GLN A 21 -15.62 0.32 -0.35
CA GLN A 21 -14.74 0.24 0.78
C GLN A 21 -13.56 -0.59 0.28
N GLU A 22 -12.51 0.08 -0.19
CA GLU A 22 -11.20 -0.54 -0.38
C GLU A 22 -10.81 -1.03 1.02
N THR A 23 -11.08 -2.31 1.27
CA THR A 23 -10.34 -3.09 2.25
C THR A 23 -8.88 -2.85 1.91
N VAL A 24 -8.25 -1.97 2.67
CA VAL A 24 -6.80 -1.84 2.75
C VAL A 24 -6.34 -3.17 3.33
N GLU A 25 -6.19 -4.16 2.45
CA GLU A 25 -5.60 -5.45 2.75
C GLU A 25 -4.26 -5.12 3.40
N ALA A 26 -4.09 -5.57 4.65
CA ALA A 26 -2.84 -5.38 5.35
C ALA A 26 -1.70 -5.81 4.41
N PRO A 27 -0.66 -4.97 4.23
CA PRO A 27 0.36 -5.25 3.23
C PRO A 27 0.91 -6.65 3.49
N LYS A 28 0.79 -7.52 2.48
CA LYS A 28 1.15 -8.95 2.56
C LYS A 28 2.58 -9.16 3.06
N PHE A 29 3.42 -8.14 2.96
CA PHE A 29 4.79 -8.11 3.45
C PHE A 29 4.98 -6.86 4.31
N ASP A 30 5.31 -7.05 5.60
CA ASP A 30 5.77 -5.96 6.47
C ASP A 30 7.27 -5.68 6.18
N PRO A 31 7.62 -4.51 5.63
CA PRO A 31 9.01 -4.20 5.29
C PRO A 31 9.95 -4.21 6.49
N LYS A 32 9.47 -3.86 7.68
CA LYS A 32 10.30 -3.84 8.89
C LYS A 32 10.62 -5.25 9.35
N TYR A 33 9.64 -6.15 9.28
CA TYR A 33 9.85 -7.57 9.61
C TYR A 33 10.83 -8.21 8.63
N VAL A 34 10.61 -8.02 7.32
CA VAL A 34 11.49 -8.61 6.29
C VAL A 34 12.92 -8.06 6.39
N ALA A 35 13.09 -6.75 6.62
CA ALA A 35 14.41 -6.16 6.82
C ALA A 35 15.09 -6.69 8.09
N ALA A 36 14.36 -6.85 9.20
CA ALA A 36 14.92 -7.38 10.44
C ALA A 36 15.33 -8.86 10.32
N GLU A 37 14.55 -9.67 9.60
CA GLU A 37 14.90 -11.07 9.31
C GLU A 37 16.10 -11.16 8.36
N ALA A 38 16.16 -10.30 7.34
CA ALA A 38 17.32 -10.22 6.45
C ALA A 38 18.60 -9.78 7.19
N ASP A 39 18.49 -8.80 8.11
CA ASP A 39 19.59 -8.36 8.98
C ASP A 39 20.07 -9.49 9.93
N ARG A 40 19.18 -10.43 10.30
CA ARG A 40 19.51 -11.64 11.07
C ARG A 40 20.11 -12.77 10.22
N GLY A 41 20.20 -12.59 8.90
CA GLY A 41 20.67 -13.60 7.94
C GLY A 41 19.58 -14.54 7.44
N ASN A 42 18.31 -14.33 7.80
CA ASN A 42 17.18 -15.08 7.29
C ASN A 42 16.64 -14.44 6.00
N LEU A 43 17.06 -14.98 4.85
CA LEU A 43 16.67 -14.46 3.53
C LEU A 43 15.35 -15.03 2.99
N GLY A 44 14.67 -15.93 3.73
CA GLY A 44 13.41 -16.54 3.30
C GLY A 44 12.31 -15.50 3.00
N PRO A 45 11.97 -14.62 3.97
CA PRO A 45 10.95 -13.58 3.76
C PRO A 45 11.30 -12.59 2.65
N LEU A 46 12.60 -12.28 2.49
CA LEU A 46 13.08 -11.42 1.41
C LEU A 46 12.90 -12.09 0.04
N THR A 47 13.14 -13.40 -0.03
CA THR A 47 12.95 -14.20 -1.25
C THR A 47 11.49 -14.27 -1.64
N GLU A 48 10.59 -14.49 -0.68
CA GLU A 48 9.14 -14.47 -0.92
C GLU A 48 8.65 -13.11 -1.43
N LEU A 49 9.16 -12.03 -0.84
CA LEU A 49 8.87 -10.66 -1.28
C LEU A 49 9.34 -10.39 -2.71
N ASN A 50 10.57 -10.81 -3.05
CA ASN A 50 11.10 -10.69 -4.41
C ASN A 50 10.25 -11.48 -5.41
N ASN A 51 9.88 -12.72 -5.08
CA ASN A 51 9.03 -13.56 -5.94
C ASN A 51 7.65 -12.94 -6.14
N ALA A 52 7.07 -12.36 -5.08
CA ALA A 52 5.78 -11.67 -5.18
C ALA A 52 5.87 -10.41 -6.05
N CYS A 53 6.94 -9.63 -5.94
CA CYS A 53 7.19 -8.49 -6.83
C CYS A 53 7.34 -8.95 -8.29
N SER A 54 8.13 -9.99 -8.56
CA SER A 54 8.27 -10.55 -9.91
C SER A 54 6.93 -11.03 -10.48
N ALA A 55 6.14 -11.76 -9.69
CA ALA A 55 4.82 -12.23 -10.10
C ALA A 55 3.83 -11.08 -10.34
N GLU A 56 3.87 -10.02 -9.53
CA GLU A 56 3.07 -8.82 -9.75
C GLU A 56 3.44 -8.12 -11.07
N VAL A 57 4.73 -8.02 -11.39
CA VAL A 57 5.22 -7.41 -12.62
C VAL A 57 4.87 -8.28 -13.83
N GLU A 58 5.03 -9.59 -13.75
CA GLU A 58 4.65 -10.51 -14.82
C GLU A 58 3.15 -10.47 -15.10
N LYS A 59 2.32 -10.39 -14.05
CA LYS A 59 0.86 -10.40 -14.18
C LYS A 59 0.29 -9.04 -14.61
N ASN A 60 0.80 -7.95 -14.04
CA ASN A 60 0.22 -6.61 -14.21
C ASN A 60 1.03 -5.71 -15.15
N GLY A 61 2.24 -6.13 -15.56
CA GLY A 61 3.16 -5.33 -16.38
C GLY A 61 3.77 -4.13 -15.65
N LYS A 62 3.58 -4.02 -14.33
CA LYS A 62 4.04 -2.87 -13.53
C LYS A 62 4.35 -3.27 -12.09
N ARG A 63 5.25 -2.50 -11.47
CA ARG A 63 5.61 -2.62 -10.05
C ARG A 63 4.46 -2.10 -9.19
N MET A 64 3.92 -2.95 -8.33
CA MET A 64 2.80 -2.63 -7.44
C MET A 64 3.24 -2.76 -5.97
N SER A 65 2.37 -3.28 -5.11
CA SER A 65 2.51 -3.24 -3.66
C SER A 65 3.67 -4.07 -3.11
N ALA A 66 3.92 -5.25 -3.69
CA ALA A 66 5.04 -6.11 -3.26
C ALA A 66 6.38 -5.47 -3.65
N CYS A 67 6.46 -4.89 -4.84
CA CYS A 67 7.66 -4.17 -5.26
C CYS A 67 7.91 -2.90 -4.43
N ALA A 68 6.86 -2.19 -4.01
CA ALA A 68 6.99 -1.05 -3.11
C ALA A 68 7.52 -1.48 -1.73
N ALA A 69 7.01 -2.59 -1.18
CA ALA A 69 7.53 -3.16 0.05
C ALA A 69 9.00 -3.60 -0.10
N GLN A 70 9.40 -4.15 -1.25
CA GLN A 70 10.81 -4.49 -1.54
C GLN A 70 11.72 -3.26 -1.53
N ASP A 71 11.27 -2.15 -2.12
CA ASP A 71 12.02 -0.89 -2.12
C ASP A 71 12.16 -0.31 -0.70
N GLU A 72 11.11 -0.42 0.14
CA GLU A 72 11.16 -0.05 1.55
C GLU A 72 12.11 -0.94 2.36
N VAL A 73 12.08 -2.26 2.16
CA VAL A 73 13.04 -3.18 2.79
C VAL A 73 14.47 -2.78 2.45
N ARG A 74 14.74 -2.43 1.19
CA ARG A 74 16.09 -2.01 0.76
C ARG A 74 16.55 -0.71 1.42
N LYS A 75 15.64 0.20 1.77
CA LYS A 75 15.96 1.41 2.54
C LYS A 75 16.26 1.11 4.01
N LEU A 76 15.60 0.09 4.56
CA LEU A 76 15.72 -0.29 5.96
C LEU A 76 16.90 -1.23 6.23
N ALA A 77 17.20 -2.12 5.28
CA ALA A 77 18.27 -3.09 5.38
C ALA A 77 19.62 -2.37 5.45
N LYS A 78 20.46 -2.79 6.38
CA LYS A 78 21.80 -2.20 6.49
C LYS A 78 22.60 -2.56 5.23
N PRO A 79 23.42 -1.63 4.69
CA PRO A 79 24.32 -1.98 3.61
C PRO A 79 25.22 -3.12 4.11
N ILE A 80 25.21 -4.25 3.40
CA ILE A 80 26.10 -5.37 3.68
C ILE A 80 27.52 -4.84 3.50
N ASN A 81 28.22 -4.62 4.60
CA ASN A 81 29.60 -4.17 4.59
C ASN A 81 30.44 -5.40 4.21
N ILE A 82 30.52 -5.68 2.91
CA ILE A 82 31.41 -6.70 2.38
C ILE A 82 32.82 -6.10 2.47
N ARG A 83 33.45 -6.16 3.65
CA ARG A 83 34.89 -5.99 3.77
C ARG A 83 35.51 -7.24 3.14
N LEU A 84 35.82 -7.14 1.85
CA LEU A 84 36.78 -8.01 1.17
C LEU A 84 38.17 -7.85 1.80
#